data_AF-A0A9W9C1K9-F1
#
_entry.id   AF-A0A9W9C1K9-F1
#
_cell.length_a   1.000
_cell.length_b   1.000
_cell.length_c   1.000
_cell.angle_alpha   90.00
_cell.angle_beta   90.00
_cell.angle_gamma   90.00
#
_symmetry.space_group_name_H-M   'P 1'
#
loop_
_entity.id
_entity.type
_entity.pdbx_description
1 polymer ?
#
loop_
_entity_poly.entity_id
_entity_poly.type
_entity_poly.pdbx_seq_one_letter_code
_entity_poly.pdbx_strand_id
1 'polypeptide(L)'
;MNNLPSSISKLQHYIDNVALFFDMIDNECHFAVDVVQRAKKDSTLMNAILALSARQLSRTTDFDPYIADAYYQRCFDTLIPALNNNKIAKEDESLLAATIILRLMEEMNISIVGNDPQGHLFGTQAIIRVAEQSYADSTGPSFRQAIYWAAFRQELWISLMTQRAFQTHIFPADRSLEPANDSIWATRTIAHLGDSLEN
;
A
#
# COMPACT_ATOMS: atom_id res chain seq x y z
N MET A 1 26.96 -5.61 -21.76
CA MET A 1 26.18 -6.58 -20.94
C MET A 1 25.66 -5.81 -19.75
N ASN A 2 24.39 -5.39 -19.80
CA ASN A 2 23.77 -4.62 -18.73
C ASN A 2 23.54 -5.57 -17.56
N ASN A 3 24.14 -5.25 -16.40
CA ASN A 3 23.87 -5.93 -15.15
C ASN A 3 22.40 -5.69 -14.79
N LEU A 4 21.53 -6.62 -15.16
CA LEU A 4 20.18 -6.69 -14.62
C LEU A 4 20.29 -6.66 -13.08
N PRO A 5 19.65 -5.71 -12.39
CA PRO A 5 19.61 -5.71 -10.93
C PRO A 5 19.21 -7.08 -10.42
N SER A 6 20.07 -7.71 -9.62
CA SER A 6 19.72 -8.91 -8.86
C SER A 6 18.51 -8.64 -7.96
N SER A 7 17.81 -9.68 -7.51
CA SER A 7 16.71 -9.53 -6.54
C SER A 7 17.13 -8.76 -5.28
N ILE A 8 18.42 -8.86 -4.88
CA ILE A 8 19.00 -8.13 -3.75
C ILE A 8 19.02 -6.63 -4.01
N SER A 9 19.46 -6.19 -5.19
CA SER A 9 19.47 -4.76 -5.53
C SER A 9 18.06 -4.17 -5.64
N LYS A 10 17.04 -4.97 -6.00
CA LYS A 10 15.64 -4.51 -6.02
C LYS A 10 15.08 -4.35 -4.61
N LEU A 11 15.41 -5.28 -3.71
CA LEU A 11 15.01 -5.17 -2.31
C LEU A 11 15.69 -3.96 -1.63
N GLN A 12 16.97 -3.73 -1.90
CA GLN A 12 17.67 -2.54 -1.43
C GLN A 12 17.02 -1.26 -1.97
N HIS A 13 16.71 -1.21 -3.26
CA HIS A 13 16.00 -0.09 -3.86
C HIS A 13 14.63 0.16 -3.22
N TYR A 14 13.91 -0.92 -2.88
CA TYR A 14 12.64 -0.81 -2.18
C TYR A 14 12.80 -0.11 -0.81
N ILE A 15 13.74 -0.59 0.01
CA ILE A 15 14.01 -0.01 1.33
C ILE A 15 14.38 1.46 1.21
N ASP A 16 15.28 1.79 0.28
CA ASP A 16 15.86 3.13 0.20
C ASP A 16 14.93 4.16 -0.46
N ASN A 17 14.04 3.74 -1.37
CA ASN A 17 13.32 4.68 -2.25
C ASN A 17 11.81 4.45 -2.34
N VAL A 18 11.31 3.25 -2.00
CA VAL A 18 9.90 2.89 -2.19
C VAL A 18 9.15 2.84 -0.87
N ALA A 19 9.76 2.29 0.19
CA ALA A 19 9.13 2.17 1.49
C ALA A 19 8.66 3.52 2.05
N LEU A 20 9.37 4.61 1.71
CA LEU A 20 9.01 5.99 2.10
C LEU A 20 7.60 6.42 1.66
N PHE A 21 7.06 5.87 0.55
CA PHE A 21 5.68 6.19 0.14
C PHE A 21 4.65 5.68 1.16
N PHE A 22 5.02 4.66 1.93
CA PHE A 22 4.20 4.08 2.98
C PHE A 22 4.60 4.55 4.38
N ASP A 23 5.88 4.86 4.61
CA ASP A 23 6.39 5.18 5.95
C ASP A 23 6.41 6.68 6.29
N MET A 24 5.95 7.56 5.39
CA MET A 24 6.06 9.02 5.53
C MET A 24 5.59 9.62 6.88
N ILE A 25 4.59 9.01 7.52
CA ILE A 25 4.08 9.42 8.84
C ILE A 25 4.17 8.29 9.88
N ASP A 26 4.89 7.22 9.54
CA ASP A 26 5.09 6.04 10.38
C ASP A 26 6.49 6.09 10.99
N ASN A 27 6.56 6.47 12.27
CA ASN A 27 7.83 6.61 12.98
C ASN A 27 8.56 5.27 13.18
N GLU A 28 7.86 4.14 13.05
CA GLU A 28 8.45 2.80 13.19
C GLU A 28 8.91 2.22 11.83
N CYS A 29 8.58 2.90 10.73
CA CYS A 29 8.92 2.51 9.36
C CYS A 29 8.56 1.05 9.06
N HIS A 30 7.31 0.67 9.33
CA HIS A 30 6.86 -0.71 9.23
C HIS A 30 7.02 -1.29 7.81
N PHE A 31 6.94 -0.48 6.75
CA PHE A 31 7.14 -0.96 5.39
C PHE A 31 8.63 -1.18 5.06
N ALA A 32 9.53 -0.35 5.57
CA ALA A 32 10.97 -0.56 5.42
C ALA A 32 11.49 -1.72 6.29
N VAL A 33 10.88 -1.96 7.46
CA VAL A 33 11.36 -2.93 8.46
C VAL A 33 10.50 -4.19 8.47
N ASP A 34 9.30 -4.15 9.04
CA ASP A 34 8.45 -5.32 9.28
C ASP A 34 8.04 -6.04 8.01
N VAL A 35 7.58 -5.30 6.99
CA VAL A 35 7.19 -5.86 5.69
C VAL A 35 8.38 -6.61 5.07
N VAL A 36 9.57 -6.02 5.10
CA VAL A 36 10.79 -6.63 4.54
C VAL A 36 11.19 -7.89 5.32
N GLN A 37 11.07 -7.89 6.65
CA GLN A 37 11.36 -9.08 7.45
C GLN A 37 10.36 -10.21 7.17
N ARG A 38 9.07 -9.88 7.06
CA ARG A 38 8.01 -10.86 6.72
C ARG A 38 8.20 -11.42 5.32
N ALA A 39 8.59 -10.60 4.35
CA ALA A 39 8.83 -11.01 2.96
C ALA A 39 9.92 -12.08 2.82
N LYS A 40 10.87 -12.18 3.77
CA LYS A 40 11.87 -13.26 3.76
C LYS A 40 11.26 -14.65 3.90
N LYS A 41 10.05 -14.75 4.46
CA LYS A 41 9.32 -16.01 4.69
C LYS A 41 8.03 -16.12 3.88
N ASP A 42 7.62 -15.03 3.21
CA ASP A 42 6.41 -14.93 2.42
C ASP A 42 6.75 -14.55 0.97
N SER A 43 6.60 -15.52 0.06
CA SER A 43 6.88 -15.32 -1.36
C SER A 43 5.94 -14.34 -2.03
N THR A 44 4.68 -14.25 -1.58
CA THR A 44 3.68 -13.33 -2.13
C THR A 44 4.09 -11.91 -1.81
N LEU A 45 4.41 -11.64 -0.55
CA LEU A 45 4.88 -10.34 -0.10
C LEU A 45 6.21 -9.94 -0.76
N MET A 46 7.15 -10.89 -0.89
CA MET A 46 8.40 -10.64 -1.63
C MET A 46 8.14 -10.31 -3.10
N ASN A 47 7.25 -11.04 -3.78
CA ASN A 47 6.89 -10.75 -5.17
C ASN A 47 6.26 -9.36 -5.30
N ALA A 48 5.39 -8.94 -4.37
CA ALA A 48 4.83 -7.58 -4.37
C ALA A 48 5.92 -6.50 -4.24
N ILE A 49 6.85 -6.65 -3.29
CA ILE A 49 7.98 -5.73 -3.11
C ILE A 49 8.83 -5.64 -4.38
N LEU A 50 9.18 -6.79 -4.96
CA LEU A 50 10.00 -6.85 -6.16
C LEU A 50 9.28 -6.29 -7.39
N ALA A 51 7.96 -6.49 -7.51
CA ALA A 51 7.14 -5.94 -8.59
C ALA A 51 7.14 -4.39 -8.53
N LEU A 52 6.84 -3.82 -7.36
CA LEU A 52 6.79 -2.37 -7.19
C LEU A 52 8.18 -1.72 -7.38
N SER A 53 9.22 -2.32 -6.81
CA SER A 53 10.61 -1.86 -6.98
C SER A 53 11.05 -1.91 -8.44
N ALA A 54 10.79 -3.02 -9.14
CA ALA A 54 11.06 -3.15 -10.57
C ALA A 54 10.29 -2.11 -11.40
N ARG A 55 9.04 -1.82 -11.03
CA ARG A 55 8.22 -0.80 -11.69
C ARG A 55 8.75 0.61 -11.46
N GLN A 56 9.28 0.93 -10.28
CA GLN A 56 9.91 2.22 -10.04
C GLN A 56 11.23 2.35 -10.83
N LEU A 57 12.05 1.30 -10.84
CA LEU A 57 13.29 1.27 -11.62
C LEU A 57 13.03 1.46 -13.11
N SER A 58 12.01 0.81 -13.68
CA SER A 58 11.66 0.95 -15.10
C SER A 58 11.19 2.36 -15.48
N ARG A 59 10.89 3.21 -14.50
CA ARG A 59 10.50 4.62 -14.74
C ARG A 59 11.67 5.59 -14.66
N THR A 60 12.70 5.21 -13.93
CA THR A 60 13.85 6.07 -13.63
C THR A 60 15.11 5.65 -14.39
N THR A 61 15.08 4.47 -15.02
CA THR A 61 16.22 3.84 -15.70
C THR A 61 15.75 3.01 -16.90
N ASP A 62 16.68 2.48 -17.71
CA ASP A 62 16.41 1.56 -18.82
C ASP A 62 16.06 0.12 -18.36
N PHE A 63 15.47 -0.03 -17.17
CA PHE A 63 15.11 -1.33 -16.62
C PHE A 63 13.86 -1.90 -17.32
N ASP A 64 13.88 -3.20 -17.62
CA ASP A 64 12.83 -3.88 -18.39
C ASP A 64 11.49 -3.93 -17.60
N PRO A 65 10.42 -3.26 -18.07
CA PRO A 65 9.13 -3.26 -17.41
C PRO A 65 8.48 -4.66 -17.34
N TYR A 66 8.82 -5.59 -18.25
CA TYR A 66 8.27 -6.95 -18.24
C TYR A 66 8.63 -7.73 -16.98
N ILE A 67 9.76 -7.39 -16.35
CA ILE A 67 10.17 -8.00 -15.08
C ILE A 67 9.21 -7.61 -13.95
N ALA A 68 8.73 -6.36 -13.91
CA ALA A 68 7.74 -5.93 -12.92
C ALA A 68 6.44 -6.71 -13.10
N ASP A 69 6.00 -6.89 -14.36
CA ASP A 69 4.78 -7.61 -14.68
C ASP A 69 4.87 -9.10 -14.31
N ALA A 70 6.03 -9.73 -14.51
CA ALA A 70 6.23 -11.12 -14.11
C ALA A 70 6.10 -11.33 -12.59
N TYR A 71 6.64 -10.42 -11.77
CA TYR A 71 6.47 -10.50 -10.30
C TYR A 71 5.03 -10.18 -9.88
N TYR A 72 4.40 -9.22 -10.54
CA TYR A 72 3.00 -8.87 -10.31
C TYR A 72 2.09 -10.06 -10.53
N GLN A 73 2.21 -10.76 -11.68
CA GLN A 73 1.40 -11.94 -11.99
C GLN A 73 1.59 -13.06 -10.94
N ARG A 74 2.83 -13.34 -10.53
CA ARG A 74 3.11 -14.34 -9.48
C ARG A 74 2.48 -13.99 -8.13
N CYS A 75 2.42 -12.70 -7.79
CA CYS A 75 1.73 -12.24 -6.61
C CYS A 75 0.21 -12.46 -6.75
N PHE A 76 -0.35 -12.11 -7.91
CA PHE A 76 -1.77 -12.24 -8.22
C PHE A 76 -2.28 -13.68 -8.15
N ASP A 77 -1.51 -14.65 -8.66
CA ASP A 77 -1.84 -16.08 -8.62
C ASP A 77 -2.08 -16.58 -7.19
N THR A 78 -1.45 -15.95 -6.20
CA THR A 78 -1.60 -16.31 -4.78
C THR A 78 -2.61 -15.40 -4.06
N LEU A 79 -2.68 -14.13 -4.45
CA LEU A 79 -3.52 -13.11 -3.80
C LEU A 79 -5.01 -13.35 -4.07
N ILE A 80 -5.40 -13.64 -5.32
CA ILE A 80 -6.81 -13.82 -5.69
C ILE A 80 -7.49 -14.94 -4.88
N PRO A 81 -6.92 -16.16 -4.80
CA PRO A 81 -7.52 -17.23 -3.99
C PRO A 81 -7.61 -16.89 -2.51
N ALA A 82 -6.60 -16.20 -1.97
CA ALA A 82 -6.55 -15.84 -0.55
C ALA A 82 -7.59 -14.77 -0.17
N LEU A 83 -7.84 -13.80 -1.05
CA LEU A 83 -8.85 -12.76 -0.86
C LEU A 83 -10.29 -13.31 -0.92
N ASN A 84 -10.51 -14.37 -1.70
CA ASN A 84 -11.81 -15.07 -1.73
C ASN A 84 -12.11 -15.84 -0.44
N ASN A 85 -11.12 -15.99 0.46
CA ASN A 85 -11.31 -16.58 1.78
C ASN A 85 -11.36 -15.49 2.85
N ASN A 86 -12.58 -15.12 3.26
CA ASN A 86 -12.83 -14.03 4.22
C ASN A 86 -12.02 -14.14 5.54
N LYS A 87 -11.69 -15.35 5.99
CA LYS A 87 -10.88 -15.53 7.21
C LYS A 87 -9.43 -15.15 6.96
N ILE A 88 -8.83 -15.66 5.89
CA ILE A 88 -7.44 -15.39 5.52
C ILE A 88 -7.28 -13.91 5.19
N ALA A 89 -8.20 -13.34 4.42
CA ALA A 89 -8.20 -11.92 4.08
C ALA A 89 -8.21 -11.02 5.33
N LYS A 90 -8.92 -11.42 6.39
CA LYS A 90 -9.02 -10.64 7.64
C LYS A 90 -7.81 -10.82 8.56
N GLU A 91 -7.28 -12.03 8.65
CA GLU A 91 -6.25 -12.37 9.65
C GLU A 91 -4.82 -12.18 9.14
N ASP A 92 -4.57 -12.32 7.83
CA ASP A 92 -3.23 -12.27 7.25
C ASP A 92 -2.77 -10.85 6.92
N GLU A 93 -1.99 -10.27 7.83
CA GLU A 93 -1.41 -8.93 7.66
C GLU A 93 -0.37 -8.85 6.53
N SER A 94 0.31 -9.95 6.21
CA SER A 94 1.27 -9.98 5.10
C SER A 94 0.54 -9.91 3.76
N LEU A 95 -0.62 -10.57 3.66
CA LEU A 95 -1.50 -10.47 2.49
C LEU A 95 -2.08 -9.06 2.31
N LEU A 96 -2.49 -8.42 3.40
CA LEU A 96 -2.95 -7.02 3.38
C LEU A 96 -1.82 -6.09 2.92
N ALA A 97 -0.61 -6.23 3.48
CA ALA A 97 0.56 -5.45 3.07
C ALA A 97 0.91 -5.65 1.59
N ALA A 98 0.91 -6.90 1.10
CA ALA A 98 1.18 -7.21 -0.30
C ALA A 98 0.17 -6.52 -1.23
N THR A 99 -1.10 -6.47 -0.84
CA THR A 99 -2.14 -5.79 -1.60
C THR A 99 -1.88 -4.28 -1.65
N ILE A 100 -1.61 -3.64 -0.52
CA ILE A 100 -1.35 -2.19 -0.47
C ILE A 100 -0.14 -1.82 -1.34
N ILE A 101 0.89 -2.68 -1.38
CA ILE A 101 2.05 -2.52 -2.27
C ILE A 101 1.66 -2.63 -3.75
N LEU A 102 0.88 -3.64 -4.13
CA LEU A 102 0.41 -3.81 -5.51
C LEU A 102 -0.50 -2.67 -5.96
N ARG A 103 -1.34 -2.15 -5.07
CA ARG A 103 -2.19 -0.99 -5.35
C ARG A 103 -1.36 0.24 -5.70
N LEU A 104 -0.27 0.52 -4.96
CA LEU A 104 0.61 1.63 -5.31
C LEU A 104 1.21 1.45 -6.70
N MET A 105 1.55 0.21 -7.08
CA MET A 105 2.06 -0.11 -8.41
C MET A 105 1.03 0.18 -9.52
N GLU A 106 -0.25 -0.11 -9.27
CA GLU A 106 -1.36 0.21 -10.19
C GLU A 106 -1.59 1.72 -10.30
N GLU A 107 -1.65 2.43 -9.17
CA GLU A 107 -1.80 3.89 -9.12
C GLU A 107 -0.70 4.62 -9.89
N MET A 108 0.52 4.13 -9.71
CA MET A 108 1.68 4.54 -10.46
C MET A 108 1.41 4.44 -11.97
N ASN A 109 0.76 3.38 -12.47
CA ASN A 109 0.50 3.16 -13.90
C ASN A 109 -0.61 4.05 -14.47
N ILE A 110 -1.65 4.34 -13.68
CA ILE A 110 -2.78 5.21 -14.09
C ILE A 110 -2.28 6.61 -14.48
N SER A 111 -1.31 7.15 -13.73
CA SER A 111 -0.73 8.48 -13.97
C SER A 111 -0.04 8.63 -15.34
N ILE A 112 0.22 7.54 -16.07
CA ILE A 112 0.95 7.53 -17.35
C ILE A 112 0.02 7.34 -18.54
N VAL A 113 -0.97 6.44 -18.42
CA VAL A 113 -1.76 6.00 -19.58
C VAL A 113 -2.94 6.95 -19.86
N GLY A 114 -3.35 7.77 -18.88
CA GLY A 114 -4.48 8.70 -19.01
C GLY A 114 -5.84 8.02 -19.29
N ASN A 115 -5.84 6.70 -19.41
CA ASN A 115 -6.99 5.84 -19.58
C ASN A 115 -6.96 4.84 -18.43
N ASP A 116 -8.02 4.85 -17.63
CA ASP A 116 -8.29 3.90 -16.57
C ASP A 116 -8.56 2.53 -17.22
N PRO A 117 -7.64 1.55 -17.13
CA PRO A 117 -8.06 0.19 -17.36
C PRO A 117 -8.87 -0.19 -16.11
N GLN A 118 -10.14 0.17 -16.12
CA GLN A 118 -11.16 -0.06 -15.08
C GLN A 118 -11.32 -1.53 -14.63
N GLY A 119 -10.46 -2.43 -15.10
CA GLY A 119 -10.44 -3.86 -14.77
C GLY A 119 -9.39 -4.30 -13.75
N HIS A 120 -8.47 -3.44 -13.29
CA HIS A 120 -7.38 -3.90 -12.39
C HIS A 120 -7.33 -3.31 -10.99
N LEU A 121 -8.10 -2.26 -10.66
CA LEU A 121 -8.31 -1.73 -9.29
C LEU A 121 -9.07 -2.75 -8.41
N PHE A 122 -8.55 -3.98 -8.34
CA PHE A 122 -9.16 -5.12 -7.71
C PHE A 122 -9.31 -4.80 -6.23
N GLY A 123 -10.54 -4.82 -5.76
CA GLY A 123 -10.84 -5.00 -4.35
C GLY A 123 -10.28 -3.94 -3.39
N THR A 124 -9.81 -2.77 -3.84
CA THR A 124 -9.35 -1.70 -2.94
C THR A 124 -10.42 -1.42 -1.88
N GLN A 125 -11.68 -1.33 -2.29
CA GLN A 125 -12.82 -1.18 -1.40
C GLN A 125 -13.09 -2.42 -0.54
N ALA A 126 -12.95 -3.63 -1.08
CA ALA A 126 -13.14 -4.86 -0.32
C ALA A 126 -12.07 -5.03 0.77
N ILE A 127 -10.85 -4.60 0.47
CA ILE A 127 -9.67 -4.76 1.32
C ILE A 127 -9.61 -3.64 2.34
N ILE A 128 -9.97 -2.41 1.97
CA ILE A 128 -10.24 -1.33 2.92
C ILE A 128 -11.35 -1.75 3.89
N ARG A 129 -12.43 -2.40 3.45
CA ARG A 129 -13.49 -2.91 4.34
C ARG A 129 -13.00 -4.03 5.28
N VAL A 130 -12.23 -4.98 4.76
CA VAL A 130 -11.64 -6.06 5.56
C VAL A 130 -10.63 -5.52 6.56
N ALA A 131 -9.85 -4.53 6.11
CA ALA A 131 -9.00 -3.74 6.94
C ALA A 131 -9.90 -3.08 8.02
N GLU A 132 -10.71 -2.07 7.72
CA GLU A 132 -11.57 -1.34 8.66
C GLU A 132 -12.14 -2.20 9.81
N GLN A 133 -12.75 -3.35 9.48
CA GLN A 133 -13.34 -4.30 10.44
C GLN A 133 -12.38 -4.87 11.49
N SER A 134 -11.08 -4.83 11.25
CA SER A 134 -10.05 -5.36 12.16
C SER A 134 -9.23 -4.26 12.85
N TYR A 135 -9.34 -3.00 12.42
CA TYR A 135 -8.72 -1.86 13.12
C TYR A 135 -9.47 -1.48 14.39
N ALA A 136 -10.81 -1.57 14.34
CA ALA A 136 -11.69 -1.29 15.49
C ALA A 136 -11.33 -2.10 16.75
N ASP A 137 -10.63 -3.22 16.57
CA ASP A 137 -10.24 -4.13 17.65
C ASP A 137 -8.82 -3.87 18.22
N SER A 138 -8.08 -2.87 17.70
CA SER A 138 -6.67 -2.62 18.08
C SER A 138 -6.46 -1.30 18.85
N THR A 139 -5.63 -1.32 19.89
CA THR A 139 -5.17 -0.11 20.62
C THR A 139 -3.64 -0.03 20.58
N GLY A 140 -3.09 1.14 20.21
CA GLY A 140 -1.64 1.39 20.10
C GLY A 140 -1.05 1.12 18.70
N PRO A 141 0.17 1.61 18.40
CA PRO A 141 0.81 1.45 17.10
C PRO A 141 0.99 -0.05 16.81
N SER A 142 0.50 -0.49 15.66
CA SER A 142 0.66 -1.88 15.22
C SER A 142 0.90 -1.92 13.73
N PHE A 143 1.59 -2.98 13.29
CA PHE A 143 1.83 -3.28 11.88
C PHE A 143 0.54 -3.18 11.04
N ARG A 144 -0.57 -3.67 11.60
CA ARG A 144 -1.89 -3.55 10.99
C ARG A 144 -2.29 -2.10 10.79
N GLN A 145 -2.17 -1.23 11.79
CA GLN A 145 -2.48 0.19 11.64
C GLN A 145 -1.63 0.88 10.57
N ALA A 146 -0.34 0.56 10.46
CA ALA A 146 0.53 1.11 9.43
C ALA A 146 0.03 0.77 8.01
N ILE A 147 -0.37 -0.48 7.78
CA ILE A 147 -0.97 -0.93 6.51
C ILE A 147 -2.23 -0.12 6.17
N TYR A 148 -3.03 0.20 7.18
CA TYR A 148 -4.30 0.90 6.97
C TYR A 148 -4.10 2.37 6.70
N TRP A 149 -3.18 3.00 7.42
CA TRP A 149 -2.80 4.38 7.14
C TRP A 149 -2.25 4.53 5.73
N ALA A 150 -1.47 3.56 5.24
CA ALA A 150 -1.08 3.51 3.85
C ALA A 150 -2.28 3.39 2.90
N ALA A 151 -3.21 2.48 3.16
CA ALA A 151 -4.43 2.29 2.35
C ALA A 151 -5.32 3.55 2.31
N PHE A 152 -5.47 4.23 3.44
CA PHE A 152 -6.24 5.46 3.57
C PHE A 152 -5.63 6.59 2.75
N ARG A 153 -4.31 6.79 2.84
CA ARG A 153 -3.61 7.82 2.05
C ARG A 153 -3.71 7.57 0.54
N GLN A 154 -3.60 6.32 0.13
CA GLN A 154 -3.84 5.92 -1.26
C GLN A 154 -5.27 6.27 -1.71
N GLU A 155 -6.29 5.98 -0.90
CA GLU A 155 -7.67 6.36 -1.21
C GLU A 155 -7.82 7.87 -1.35
N LEU A 156 -7.26 8.61 -0.39
CA LEU A 156 -7.31 10.06 -0.37
C LEU A 156 -6.72 10.64 -1.65
N TRP A 157 -5.54 10.14 -2.06
CA TRP A 157 -4.89 10.55 -3.29
C TRP A 157 -5.76 10.25 -4.52
N ILE A 158 -6.30 9.03 -4.64
CA ILE A 158 -7.17 8.68 -5.78
C ILE A 158 -8.42 9.55 -5.79
N SER A 159 -9.11 9.73 -4.67
CA SER A 159 -10.33 10.55 -4.59
C SER A 159 -10.08 11.97 -5.06
N LEU A 160 -8.97 12.58 -4.63
CA LEU A 160 -8.58 13.93 -5.05
C LEU A 160 -8.24 13.99 -6.55
N MET A 161 -7.46 13.03 -7.05
CA MET A 161 -7.00 13.02 -8.46
C MET A 161 -8.11 12.69 -9.45
N THR A 162 -9.08 11.87 -9.04
CA THR A 162 -10.21 11.43 -9.89
C THR A 162 -11.51 12.20 -9.64
N GLN A 163 -11.51 13.18 -8.72
CA GLN A 163 -12.69 13.96 -8.34
C GLN A 163 -13.90 13.10 -8.00
N ARG A 164 -13.66 11.95 -7.36
CA ARG A 164 -14.71 11.04 -6.90
C ARG A 164 -14.92 11.17 -5.40
N ALA A 165 -16.13 10.84 -4.96
CA ALA A 165 -16.45 10.73 -3.55
C ALA A 165 -15.46 9.81 -2.82
N PHE A 166 -15.10 10.19 -1.60
CA PHE A 166 -14.31 9.36 -0.70
C PHE A 166 -15.15 8.15 -0.31
N GLN A 167 -14.62 6.93 -0.48
CA GLN A 167 -15.40 5.69 -0.30
C GLN A 167 -14.96 4.85 0.91
N THR A 168 -13.92 5.29 1.61
CA THR A 168 -13.39 4.62 2.81
C THR A 168 -14.07 5.19 4.05
N HIS A 169 -14.53 4.33 4.95
CA HIS A 169 -15.15 4.79 6.19
C HIS A 169 -14.09 5.44 7.08
N ILE A 170 -14.35 6.68 7.49
CA ILE A 170 -13.38 7.43 8.28
C ILE A 170 -13.29 6.82 9.67
N PHE A 171 -12.12 6.26 9.95
CA PHE A 171 -11.75 5.63 11.20
C PHE A 171 -12.02 6.53 12.43
N PRO A 172 -12.12 5.94 13.64
CA PRO A 172 -12.02 6.69 14.89
C PRO A 172 -10.57 7.16 15.06
N ALA A 173 -10.19 8.14 14.24
CA ALA A 173 -9.02 8.96 14.41
C ALA A 173 -9.18 9.79 15.68
N ASP A 174 -8.08 10.04 16.35
CA ASP A 174 -8.01 11.24 17.16
C ASP A 174 -8.30 12.46 16.25
N ARG A 175 -9.35 13.21 16.58
CA ARG A 175 -9.78 14.47 15.92
C ARG A 175 -9.58 15.67 16.84
N SER A 176 -8.84 15.46 17.93
CA SER A 176 -8.56 16.50 18.89
C SER A 176 -7.74 17.61 18.25
N LEU A 177 -8.01 18.84 18.70
CA LEU A 177 -7.20 20.00 18.36
C LEU A 177 -6.17 20.32 19.47
N GLU A 178 -6.07 19.45 20.47
CA GLU A 178 -5.10 19.60 21.58
C GLU A 178 -3.66 19.54 21.07
N PRO A 179 -2.69 20.21 21.70
CA PRO A 179 -1.29 20.13 21.28
C PRO A 179 -0.79 18.68 21.20
N ALA A 180 -0.17 18.33 20.08
CA ALA A 180 0.41 17.02 19.83
C ALA A 180 1.70 17.14 19.01
N ASN A 181 2.44 16.04 18.85
CA ASN A 181 3.62 16.00 17.99
C ASN A 181 3.24 16.02 16.50
N ASP A 182 4.22 16.28 15.63
CA ASP A 182 4.03 16.43 14.18
C ASP A 182 3.38 15.20 13.52
N SER A 183 3.73 14.00 13.98
CA SER A 183 3.17 12.74 13.46
C SER A 183 1.67 12.62 13.79
N ILE A 184 1.27 12.95 15.02
CA ILE A 184 -0.14 12.98 15.42
C ILE A 184 -0.89 14.08 14.66
N TRP A 185 -0.29 15.25 14.47
CA TRP A 185 -0.89 16.32 13.67
C TRP A 185 -1.09 15.92 12.21
N ALA A 186 -0.11 15.28 11.57
CA ALA A 186 -0.24 14.79 10.21
C ALA A 186 -1.41 13.79 10.08
N THR A 187 -1.51 12.85 11.03
CA THR A 187 -2.62 11.91 11.16
C THR A 187 -3.97 12.61 11.32
N ARG A 188 -4.07 13.63 12.19
CA ARG A 188 -5.29 14.42 12.39
C ARG A 188 -5.71 15.22 11.16
N THR A 189 -4.76 15.85 10.47
CA THR A 189 -5.04 16.61 9.23
C THR A 189 -5.63 15.69 8.16
N ILE A 190 -5.07 14.49 8.00
CA ILE A 190 -5.57 13.48 7.07
C ILE A 190 -7.00 13.05 7.44
N ALA A 191 -7.28 12.85 8.74
CA ALA A 191 -8.63 12.51 9.21
C ALA A 191 -9.66 13.60 8.89
N HIS A 192 -9.35 14.86 9.22
CA HIS A 192 -10.24 16.00 8.94
C HIS A 192 -10.47 16.24 7.45
N LEU A 193 -9.45 15.99 6.61
CA LEU A 193 -9.60 16.10 5.17
C LEU A 193 -10.51 15.00 4.61
N GLY A 194 -10.43 13.78 5.16
CA GLY A 194 -11.40 12.73 4.91
C GLY A 194 -12.84 13.18 5.23
N ASP A 195 -13.06 13.74 6.42
CA ASP A 195 -14.41 14.18 6.88
C ASP A 195 -15.00 15.25 5.93
N SER A 196 -14.15 16.06 5.31
CA SER A 196 -14.57 17.12 4.39
C SER A 196 -14.98 16.60 3.01
N LEU A 197 -14.53 15.41 2.61
CA LEU A 197 -14.80 14.80 1.30
C LEU A 197 -16.02 13.86 1.29
N GLU A 198 -16.63 13.61 2.45
CA GLU A 198 -17.87 12.83 2.58
C GLU A 198 -19.15 13.66 2.36
N ASN A 199 -19.06 15.01 2.31
CA ASN A 199 -20.21 15.92 2.16
C ASN A 199 -20.48 16.37 0.72
#